data_AF-A0A953EEW8-F1
#
_entry.id   AF-A0A953EEW8-F1
#
_cell.length_a   1.000
_cell.length_b   1.000
_cell.length_c   1.000
_cell.angle_alpha   90.00
_cell.angle_beta   90.00
_cell.angle_gamma   90.00
#
_symmetry.space_group_name_H-M   'P 1'
#
loop_
_entity.id
_entity.type
_entity.pdbx_description
1 polymer ?
#
loop_
_entity_poly.entity_id
_entity_poly.type
_entity_poly.pdbx_seq_one_letter_code
_entity_poly.pdbx_strand_id
1 'polypeptide(L)'
;ATMFLAYATNTHLTWEQEFTILAVAMLTSKGASGVTGAGFVTLAATLSVIPAIPIQALAVLVGIDKFMSECRALTNLVGNGVACVAVSRWEGELDLAQLQAELVRGPSTISLEEPVPAAGTAD
;
A
#
# COMPACT_ATOMS: atom_id res chain seq x y z
N ALA A 1 3.90 9.87 -9.32
CA ALA A 1 5.35 10.18 -9.29
C ALA A 1 5.84 10.76 -10.62
N THR A 2 5.52 10.13 -11.75
CA THR A 2 5.98 10.57 -13.09
C THR A 2 5.56 11.98 -13.48
N MET A 3 4.28 12.37 -13.29
CA MET A 3 3.84 13.76 -13.50
C MET A 3 4.53 14.76 -12.56
N PHE A 4 4.66 14.42 -11.28
CA PHE A 4 5.35 15.27 -10.30
C PHE A 4 6.79 15.56 -10.76
N LEU A 5 7.45 14.55 -11.31
CA LEU A 5 8.82 14.69 -11.79
C LEU A 5 8.90 15.56 -13.03
N ALA A 6 7.99 15.39 -13.99
CA ALA A 6 7.93 16.24 -15.18
C ALA A 6 7.70 17.72 -14.84
N TYR A 7 6.85 18.02 -13.85
CA TYR A 7 6.69 19.38 -13.34
C TYR A 7 7.96 19.87 -12.63
N ALA A 8 8.58 19.03 -11.79
CA ALA A 8 9.80 19.39 -11.06
C ALA A 8 11.01 19.62 -11.99
N THR A 9 11.09 18.92 -13.13
CA THR A 9 12.14 19.07 -14.13
C THR A 9 11.78 20.04 -15.26
N ASN A 10 10.65 20.76 -15.15
CA ASN A 10 10.14 21.67 -16.19
C ASN A 10 10.05 21.00 -17.58
N THR A 11 9.80 19.69 -17.59
CA THR A 11 9.73 18.90 -18.82
C THR A 11 8.31 18.95 -19.35
N HIS A 12 8.14 19.55 -20.52
CA HIS A 12 6.86 19.59 -21.20
C HIS A 12 6.51 18.19 -21.71
N LEU A 13 5.51 17.55 -21.08
CA LEU A 13 4.94 16.31 -21.57
C LEU A 13 3.90 16.62 -22.64
N THR A 14 3.99 15.93 -23.78
CA THR A 14 2.91 15.93 -24.77
C THR A 14 1.79 14.98 -24.35
N TRP A 15 0.58 15.19 -24.88
CA TRP A 15 -0.57 14.30 -24.61
C TRP A 15 -0.26 12.82 -24.92
N GLU A 16 0.50 12.53 -25.98
CA GLU A 16 0.93 11.17 -26.31
C GLU A 16 1.83 10.55 -25.23
N GLN A 17 2.72 11.35 -24.63
CA GLN A 17 3.60 10.88 -23.56
C GLN A 17 2.81 10.61 -22.27
N GLU A 18 1.82 11.45 -21.93
CA GLU A 18 0.94 11.19 -20.79
C GLU A 18 0.13 9.90 -20.96
N PHE A 19 -0.44 9.66 -22.14
CA PHE A 19 -1.15 8.40 -22.41
C PHE A 19 -0.21 7.19 -22.35
N THR A 20 1.01 7.31 -22.86
CA THR A 20 2.01 6.23 -22.80
C THR A 20 2.41 5.93 -21.36
N ILE A 21 2.68 6.97 -20.56
CA ILE A 21 2.99 6.85 -19.13
C ILE A 21 1.82 6.19 -18.39
N LEU A 22 0.59 6.60 -18.68
CA LEU A 22 -0.61 6.02 -18.09
C LEU A 22 -0.74 4.53 -18.44
N ALA A 23 -0.55 4.16 -19.72
CA ALA A 23 -0.62 2.78 -20.19
C ALA A 23 0.45 1.89 -19.54
N VAL A 24 1.71 2.36 -19.46
CA VAL A 24 2.80 1.66 -18.78
C VAL A 24 2.53 1.56 -17.28
N ALA A 25 2.04 2.62 -16.65
CA ALA A 25 1.68 2.60 -15.23
C ALA A 25 0.56 1.59 -14.95
N MET A 26 -0.47 1.51 -15.81
CA MET A 26 -1.54 0.52 -15.70
C MET A 26 -1.05 -0.90 -15.91
N LEU A 27 -0.21 -1.13 -16.92
CA LEU A 27 0.37 -2.44 -17.20
C LEU A 27 1.21 -2.93 -16.01
N THR A 28 2.04 -2.03 -15.46
CA THR A 28 2.92 -2.36 -14.34
C THR A 28 2.15 -2.49 -13.02
N SER A 29 1.03 -1.76 -12.86
CA SER A 29 0.16 -1.85 -11.68
C SER A 29 -0.44 -3.25 -11.49
N LYS A 30 -0.68 -4.01 -12.56
CA LYS A 30 -1.10 -5.42 -12.44
C LYS A 30 0.04 -6.36 -12.04
N GLY A 31 1.28 -6.04 -12.42
CA GLY A 31 2.47 -6.84 -12.05
C GLY A 31 2.93 -6.64 -10.60
N ALA A 32 2.60 -5.50 -10.01
CA ALA A 32 3.04 -5.12 -8.66
C ALA A 32 2.20 -5.71 -7.51
N SER A 33 1.12 -6.45 -7.79
CA SER A 33 0.20 -6.97 -6.76
C SER A 33 0.75 -8.11 -5.91
N GLY A 34 1.89 -8.71 -6.28
CA GLY A 34 2.42 -9.92 -5.65
C GLY A 34 3.61 -9.75 -4.69
N VAL A 35 4.24 -8.59 -4.61
CA VAL A 35 5.55 -8.44 -3.91
C VAL A 35 5.64 -7.14 -3.12
N THR A 36 6.00 -7.26 -1.84
CA THR A 36 6.39 -6.11 -1.01
C THR A 36 7.60 -5.41 -1.64
N GLY A 37 7.50 -4.10 -1.87
CA GLY A 37 8.57 -3.30 -2.50
C GLY A 37 8.52 -3.21 -4.04
N ALA A 38 7.50 -3.75 -4.71
CA ALA A 38 7.36 -3.64 -6.17
C ALA A 38 7.14 -2.20 -6.68
N GLY A 39 6.81 -1.25 -5.79
CA GLY A 39 6.63 0.17 -6.10
C GLY A 39 7.87 0.82 -6.71
N PHE A 40 9.03 0.65 -6.07
CA PHE A 40 10.30 1.22 -6.55
C PHE A 40 10.73 0.65 -7.90
N VAL A 41 10.59 -0.66 -8.09
CA VAL A 41 10.93 -1.34 -9.36
C VAL A 41 10.04 -0.83 -10.49
N THR A 42 8.75 -0.65 -10.21
CA THR A 42 7.79 -0.06 -11.15
C THR A 42 8.17 1.38 -11.50
N LEU A 43 8.54 2.18 -10.51
CA LEU A 43 8.96 3.56 -10.69
C LEU A 43 10.23 3.66 -11.56
N ALA A 44 11.25 2.86 -11.26
CA ALA A 44 12.48 2.78 -12.05
C ALA A 44 12.20 2.33 -13.50
N ALA A 45 11.31 1.35 -13.69
CA ALA A 45 10.89 0.90 -15.02
C ALA A 45 10.07 1.95 -15.79
N THR A 46 9.29 2.78 -15.11
CA THR A 46 8.53 3.85 -15.78
C THR A 46 9.43 5.02 -16.16
N LEU A 47 10.46 5.30 -15.34
CA LEU A 47 11.43 6.37 -15.61
C LEU A 47 12.39 6.01 -16.75
N SER A 48 12.72 4.73 -16.97
CA SER A 48 13.56 4.34 -18.12
C SER A 48 12.91 4.65 -19.46
N VAL A 49 11.58 4.77 -19.49
CA VAL A 49 10.80 5.16 -20.67
C VAL A 49 10.84 6.69 -20.91
N ILE A 50 11.29 7.48 -19.93
CA ILE A 50 11.34 8.96 -20.02
C ILE A 50 12.81 9.41 -20.02
N PRO A 51 13.42 9.57 -21.21
CA PRO A 51 14.86 9.84 -21.35
C PRO A 51 15.31 11.20 -20.80
N ALA A 52 14.38 12.10 -20.43
CA ALA A 52 14.69 13.47 -20.00
C ALA A 52 15.05 13.60 -18.50
N ILE A 53 14.92 12.55 -17.70
CA ILE A 53 14.97 12.66 -16.24
C ILE A 53 16.32 12.15 -15.71
N PRO A 54 17.13 13.01 -15.05
CA PRO A 54 18.42 12.61 -14.51
C PRO A 54 18.30 11.57 -13.39
N ILE A 55 19.18 10.56 -13.38
CA ILE A 55 19.24 9.47 -12.38
C ILE A 55 19.37 10.00 -10.95
N GLN A 56 19.97 11.18 -10.76
CA GLN A 56 20.07 11.82 -9.45
C GLN A 56 18.69 12.14 -8.85
N ALA A 57 17.68 12.41 -9.68
CA ALA A 57 16.30 12.61 -9.24
C ALA A 57 15.66 11.30 -8.74
N LEU A 58 16.16 10.14 -9.18
CA LEU A 58 15.74 8.82 -8.69
C LEU A 58 16.03 8.65 -7.19
N ALA A 59 17.17 9.18 -6.71
CA ALA A 59 17.59 9.05 -5.31
C ALA A 59 16.63 9.73 -4.34
N VAL A 60 16.08 10.89 -4.72
CA VAL A 60 15.02 11.59 -3.94
C VAL A 60 13.74 10.76 -3.93
N LEU A 61 13.42 10.11 -5.04
CA LEU A 61 12.21 9.27 -5.16
C LEU A 61 12.29 7.99 -4.35
N VAL A 62 13.47 7.41 -4.11
CA VAL A 62 13.61 6.19 -3.28
C VAL A 62 13.06 6.41 -1.88
N GLY A 63 13.41 7.53 -1.24
CA GLY A 63 12.96 7.84 0.11
C GLY A 63 11.45 8.07 0.19
N ILE A 64 10.90 8.75 -0.82
CA ILE A 64 9.47 9.06 -0.90
C ILE A 64 8.66 7.83 -1.29
N ASP A 65 9.15 6.98 -2.20
CA ASP A 65 8.46 5.76 -2.63
C ASP A 65 8.29 4.77 -1.48
N LYS A 66 9.32 4.61 -0.63
CA LYS A 66 9.21 3.77 0.57
C LYS A 66 8.11 4.27 1.51
N PHE A 67 8.11 5.57 1.82
CA PHE A 67 7.07 6.18 2.65
C PHE A 67 5.68 6.05 2.01
N MET A 68 5.55 6.33 0.72
CA MET A 68 4.29 6.17 -0.01
C MET A 68 3.82 4.72 -0.07
N SER A 69 4.73 3.75 -0.16
CA SER A 69 4.39 2.33 -0.12
C SER A 69 3.88 1.91 1.25
N GLU A 70 4.44 2.45 2.33
CA GLU A 70 3.94 2.23 3.70
C GLU A 70 2.55 2.87 3.89
N CYS A 71 2.35 4.11 3.43
CA CYS A 71 1.03 4.73 3.43
C CYS A 71 0.01 3.89 2.65
N ARG A 72 0.37 3.40 1.46
CA ARG A 72 -0.49 2.53 0.65
C ARG A 72 -0.82 1.23 1.37
N ALA A 73 0.13 0.64 2.08
CA ALA A 73 -0.12 -0.55 2.89
C ALA A 73 -1.12 -0.26 4.03
N LEU A 74 -0.96 0.87 4.73
CA LEU A 74 -1.90 1.31 5.77
C LEU A 74 -3.31 1.56 5.21
N THR A 75 -3.44 2.26 4.08
CA THR A 75 -4.75 2.51 3.46
C THR A 75 -5.41 1.21 3.00
N ASN A 76 -4.64 0.27 2.44
CA ASN A 76 -5.15 -1.04 2.05
C ASN A 76 -5.61 -1.86 3.27
N LEU A 77 -4.87 -1.83 4.37
CA LEU A 77 -5.25 -2.49 5.61
C LEU A 77 -6.57 -1.95 6.16
N VAL A 78 -6.68 -0.61 6.26
CA VAL A 78 -7.92 0.05 6.71
C VAL A 78 -9.07 -0.26 5.77
N GLY A 79 -8.86 -0.19 4.44
CA GLY A 79 -9.87 -0.49 3.44
C GLY A 79 -10.39 -1.92 3.55
N ASN A 80 -9.51 -2.91 3.73
CA ASN A 80 -9.93 -4.30 3.94
C ASN A 80 -10.69 -4.49 5.26
N GLY A 81 -10.26 -3.82 6.34
CA GLY A 81 -10.97 -3.87 7.63
C GLY A 81 -12.37 -3.27 7.53
N VAL A 82 -12.51 -2.10 6.91
CA VAL A 82 -13.80 -1.43 6.68
C VAL A 82 -14.67 -2.28 5.74
N ALA A 83 -14.11 -2.85 4.68
CA ALA A 83 -14.84 -3.73 3.77
C ALA A 83 -15.38 -4.97 4.48
N CYS A 84 -14.59 -5.59 5.36
CA CYS A 84 -15.04 -6.73 6.16
C CYS A 84 -16.25 -6.37 7.05
N VAL A 85 -16.19 -5.23 7.75
CA VAL A 85 -17.31 -4.75 8.58
C VAL A 85 -18.54 -4.40 7.73
N ALA A 86 -18.35 -3.74 6.58
CA ALA A 86 -19.43 -3.38 5.68
C ALA A 86 -20.14 -4.60 5.09
N VAL A 87 -19.38 -5.59 4.62
CA VAL A 87 -19.91 -6.85 4.08
C VAL A 87 -20.61 -7.64 5.20
N SER A 88 -20.00 -7.79 6.37
CA SER A 88 -20.63 -8.48 7.52
C SER A 88 -21.96 -7.83 7.92
N ARG A 89 -22.06 -6.49 7.83
CA ARG A 89 -23.31 -5.76 8.07
C ARG A 89 -24.36 -6.06 7.00
N TRP A 90 -23.97 -6.14 5.74
CA TRP A 90 -24.88 -6.45 4.63
C TRP A 90 -25.40 -7.89 4.68
N GLU A 91 -24.55 -8.83 5.09
CA GLU A 91 -24.94 -10.24 5.28
C GLU A 91 -25.76 -10.46 6.56
N GLY A 92 -25.88 -9.46 7.44
CA GLY A 92 -26.61 -9.56 8.71
C GLY A 92 -25.86 -10.30 9.82
N GLU A 93 -24.61 -10.70 9.58
CA GLU A 93 -23.73 -11.43 10.50
C GLU A 93 -22.96 -10.50 11.46
N LEU A 94 -23.16 -9.19 11.37
CA LEU A 94 -22.46 -8.22 12.22
C LEU A 94 -23.15 -8.06 13.58
N ASP A 95 -22.51 -8.54 14.64
CA ASP A 95 -22.88 -8.20 16.01
C ASP A 95 -22.52 -6.73 16.32
N LEU A 96 -23.52 -5.87 16.28
CA LEU A 96 -23.38 -4.45 16.57
C LEU A 96 -23.04 -4.17 18.03
N ALA A 97 -23.53 -4.98 18.97
CA ALA A 97 -23.26 -4.78 20.39
C ALA A 97 -21.79 -5.09 20.71
N GLN A 98 -21.27 -6.18 20.14
CA GLN A 98 -19.86 -6.53 20.26
C GLN A 98 -18.95 -5.50 19.57
N LEU A 99 -19.28 -5.08 18.35
CA LEU A 99 -18.51 -4.04 17.65
C LEU A 99 -18.43 -2.75 18.47
N GLN A 100 -19.55 -2.31 19.04
CA GLN A 100 -19.61 -1.07 19.82
C GLN A 100 -18.83 -1.20 21.13
N ALA A 101 -18.88 -2.37 21.78
CA ALA A 101 -18.06 -2.67 22.96
C ALA A 101 -16.56 -2.62 22.65
N GLU A 102 -16.11 -3.21 21.54
CA GLU A 102 -14.70 -3.19 21.13
C GLU A 102 -14.22 -1.79 20.73
N LEU A 103 -15.04 -1.00 20.04
CA LEU A 103 -14.70 0.40 19.71
C LEU A 103 -14.56 1.28 20.95
N VAL A 104 -15.39 1.05 21.98
CA VAL A 104 -15.30 1.77 23.28
C VAL A 104 -14.08 1.31 24.09
N ARG A 105 -13.75 0.02 24.04
CA ARG A 105 -12.57 -0.56 24.70
C ARG A 105 -11.26 0.03 24.17
N GLY A 106 -11.20 0.37 22.89
CA GLY A 106 -10.00 0.91 22.24
C GLY A 106 -8.95 -0.16 21.95
N PRO A 107 -7.83 0.20 21.27
CA PRO A 107 -6.82 -0.76 20.87
C PRO A 107 -6.14 -1.39 22.08
N SER A 108 -6.40 -2.67 22.33
CA SER A 108 -5.65 -3.43 23.33
C SER A 108 -4.22 -3.62 22.86
N THR A 109 -3.25 -3.27 23.71
CA THR A 109 -1.89 -3.79 23.59
C THR A 109 -2.00 -5.31 23.54
N ILE A 110 -1.59 -5.90 22.42
CA ILE A 110 -1.44 -7.34 22.30
C ILE A 110 -0.36 -7.72 23.31
N SER A 111 -0.76 -8.10 24.52
CA SER A 111 0.08 -8.93 25.36
C SER A 111 0.19 -10.24 24.59
N LEU A 112 1.39 -10.54 24.10
CA LEU A 112 1.70 -11.87 23.60
C LEU A 112 1.47 -12.79 24.81
N GLU A 113 0.29 -13.40 24.90
CA GLU A 113 -0.01 -14.40 25.92
C GLU A 113 1.11 -15.44 25.83
N GLU A 114 1.88 -15.60 26.91
CA GLU A 114 2.94 -16.60 26.96
C GLU A 114 2.35 -17.96 26.59
N PRO A 115 3.12 -18.82 25.90
CA PRO A 115 2.61 -20.11 25.48
C PRO A 115 2.14 -20.87 26.73
N VAL A 116 0.89 -21.36 26.69
CA VAL A 116 0.32 -22.21 27.74
C VAL A 116 1.33 -23.32 28.05
N PRO A 117 1.82 -23.46 29.30
CA PRO A 117 2.79 -24.49 29.62
C PRO A 117 2.16 -25.85 29.31
N ALA A 118 2.86 -26.64 28.50
CA ALA A 118 2.43 -28.00 28.15
C ALA A 118 2.12 -28.74 29.44
N ALA A 119 0.88 -29.21 29.57
CA ALA A 119 0.42 -29.98 30.70
C ALA A 119 1.44 -31.09 30.98
N GLY A 120 2.08 -31.00 32.14
CA GLY A 120 2.99 -32.04 32.62
C GLY A 120 2.22 -33.35 32.64
N THR A 121 2.63 -34.28 31.80
CA THR A 121 2.30 -35.69 31.97
C THR A 121 2.93 -36.10 33.29
N ALA A 122 2.08 -36.24 34.30
CA ALA A 122 2.41 -36.93 35.52
C ALA A 122 2.73 -38.39 35.16
N ASP A 123 3.99 -38.77 35.36
CA ASP A 123 4.44 -40.14 35.59
C ASP A 123 5.15 -40.17 36.95
#